data_AF-A0A4P9X5B8-F1
#
_entry.id   AF-A0A4P9X5B8-F1
#
_cell.length_a   1.000
_cell.length_b   1.000
_cell.length_c   1.000
_cell.angle_alpha   90.00
_cell.angle_beta   90.00
_cell.angle_gamma   90.00
#
_symmetry.space_group_name_H-M   'P 1'
#
loop_
_entity.id
_entity.type
_entity.pdbx_description
1 polymer ?
#
loop_
_entity_poly.entity_id
_entity_poly.type
_entity_poly.pdbx_seq_one_letter_code
_entity_poly.pdbx_strand_id
1 'polypeptide(L)'
;MARPSTPAERFGQHLVLKREPDHADAYALLRNASVRVQPLMRARGWHVPILQEMFPRAANLLGLNYNRGAKILLRLRHPHDKRQFLPLDDVVGTLLHELTHIVHGPHAAPFYALLDELRREYDALLVKPRWEADGFVGAGQRLG
;
A
#
# COMPACT_ATOMS: atom_id res chain seq x y z
N MET A 1 1.57 -33.90 -5.87
CA MET A 1 1.56 -33.04 -4.67
C MET A 1 1.55 -31.59 -5.14
N ALA A 2 0.47 -30.85 -4.92
CA ALA A 2 0.39 -29.44 -5.29
C ALA A 2 1.26 -28.63 -4.32
N ARG A 3 2.14 -27.77 -4.84
CA ARG A 3 2.87 -26.79 -4.03
C ARG A 3 1.83 -25.92 -3.30
N PRO A 4 1.97 -25.64 -1.99
CA PRO A 4 1.12 -24.67 -1.34
C PRO A 4 1.24 -23.35 -2.10
N SER A 5 0.12 -22.84 -2.60
CA SER A 5 0.03 -21.55 -3.27
C SER A 5 0.46 -20.49 -2.26
N THR A 6 1.56 -19.79 -2.54
CA THR A 6 1.93 -18.55 -1.86
C THR A 6 0.68 -17.67 -1.79
N PRO A 7 0.33 -17.05 -0.65
CA PRO A 7 -0.82 -16.16 -0.58
C PRO A 7 -0.74 -15.17 -1.74
N ALA A 8 -1.74 -15.17 -2.63
CA ALA A 8 -1.67 -14.39 -3.86
C ALA A 8 -1.36 -12.92 -3.53
N GLU A 9 -0.21 -12.44 -3.99
CA GLU A 9 0.21 -11.05 -3.82
C GLU A 9 -0.91 -10.15 -4.36
N ARG A 10 -1.36 -9.17 -3.57
CA ARG A 10 -2.48 -8.29 -3.95
C ARG A 10 -2.05 -7.14 -4.85
N PHE A 11 -0.74 -6.94 -4.97
CA PHE A 11 -0.12 -6.03 -5.91
C PHE A 11 0.75 -6.82 -6.88
N GLY A 12 0.68 -6.49 -8.18
CA GLY A 12 1.52 -7.11 -9.20
C GLY A 12 2.94 -6.55 -9.22
N GLN A 13 3.10 -5.36 -9.81
CA GLN A 13 4.38 -4.68 -9.95
C GLN A 13 4.46 -3.44 -9.08
N HIS A 14 5.65 -3.23 -8.50
CA HIS A 14 6.04 -1.99 -7.83
C HIS A 14 7.01 -1.23 -8.72
N LEU A 15 6.65 -0.02 -9.13
CA LEU A 15 7.47 0.79 -10.03
C LEU A 15 7.83 2.12 -9.38
N VAL A 16 9.10 2.53 -9.50
CA VAL A 16 9.60 3.80 -8.94
C VAL A 16 10.29 4.65 -9.99
N LEU A 17 10.45 5.94 -9.71
CA LEU A 17 11.11 6.88 -10.60
C LEU A 17 12.63 6.68 -10.58
N LYS A 18 13.13 5.82 -11.48
CA LYS A 18 14.56 5.42 -11.53
C LYS A 18 15.57 6.56 -11.72
N ARG A 19 15.13 7.74 -12.18
CA ARG A 19 15.97 8.91 -12.39
C ARG A 19 16.07 9.81 -11.15
N GLU A 20 15.25 9.56 -10.13
CA GLU A 20 15.25 10.33 -8.90
C GLU A 20 16.30 9.77 -7.91
N PRO A 21 16.85 10.63 -7.03
CA PRO A 21 17.80 10.18 -6.01
C PRO A 21 17.18 9.10 -5.12
N ASP A 22 17.99 8.21 -4.57
CA ASP A 22 17.55 7.27 -3.53
C ASP A 22 16.33 6.40 -3.96
N HIS A 23 16.25 6.03 -5.25
CA HIS A 23 15.14 5.25 -5.81
C HIS A 23 15.00 3.85 -5.20
N ALA A 24 16.06 3.30 -4.61
CA ALA A 24 16.01 2.06 -3.84
C ALA A 24 15.18 2.23 -2.56
N ASP A 25 15.35 3.34 -1.84
CA ASP A 25 14.56 3.68 -0.65
C ASP A 25 13.11 3.98 -1.01
N ALA A 26 12.88 4.64 -2.15
CA ALA A 26 11.53 4.83 -2.69
C ALA A 26 10.83 3.47 -2.94
N TYR A 27 11.56 2.49 -3.48
CA TYR A 27 11.01 1.15 -3.71
C TYR A 27 10.70 0.44 -2.39
N ALA A 28 11.59 0.54 -1.40
CA ALA A 28 11.37 -0.02 -0.07
C ALA A 28 10.13 0.61 0.61
N LEU A 29 9.99 1.93 0.56
CA LEU A 29 8.82 2.66 1.08
C LEU A 29 7.53 2.20 0.40
N LEU A 30 7.52 2.11 -0.93
CA LEU A 30 6.36 1.67 -1.70
C LEU A 30 5.98 0.21 -1.39
N ARG A 31 6.96 -0.69 -1.28
CA ARG A 31 6.74 -2.09 -0.88
C ARG A 31 6.19 -2.17 0.56
N ASN A 32 6.77 -1.43 1.50
CA ASN A 32 6.32 -1.40 2.90
C ASN A 32 4.87 -0.94 3.03
N ALA A 33 4.48 0.13 2.31
CA ALA A 33 3.09 0.58 2.29
C ALA A 33 2.16 -0.50 1.73
N SER A 34 2.58 -1.18 0.65
CA SER A 34 1.78 -2.23 0.02
C SER A 34 1.54 -3.46 0.91
N VAL A 35 2.55 -3.88 1.69
CA VAL A 35 2.46 -5.03 2.61
C VAL A 35 1.42 -4.76 3.70
N ARG A 36 1.44 -3.55 4.25
CA ARG A 36 0.55 -3.11 5.33
C ARG A 36 -0.94 -3.19 4.97
N VAL A 37 -1.29 -2.96 3.71
CA VAL A 37 -2.69 -2.95 3.26
C VAL A 37 -3.16 -4.30 2.70
N GLN A 38 -2.28 -5.30 2.55
CA GLN A 38 -2.67 -6.60 1.99
C GLN A 38 -3.82 -7.29 2.72
N PRO A 39 -3.91 -7.29 4.07
CA PRO A 39 -5.04 -7.94 4.75
C PRO A 39 -6.38 -7.31 4.36
N LEU A 40 -6.45 -5.97 4.24
CA LEU A 40 -7.66 -5.24 3.86
C LEU A 40 -8.07 -5.55 2.42
N MET A 41 -7.09 -5.67 1.51
CA MET A 41 -7.33 -6.06 0.13
C MET A 41 -7.79 -7.51 0.01
N ARG A 42 -7.21 -8.43 0.80
CA ARG A 42 -7.62 -9.84 0.83
C ARG A 42 -9.08 -9.98 1.27
N ALA A 43 -9.48 -9.27 2.33
CA ALA A 43 -10.85 -9.27 2.83
C ALA A 43 -11.89 -8.82 1.78
N ARG A 44 -11.47 -8.00 0.81
CA ARG A 44 -12.34 -7.41 -0.23
C ARG A 44 -12.13 -8.00 -1.63
N GLY A 45 -11.26 -9.01 -1.76
CA GLY A 45 -10.91 -9.58 -3.06
C GLY A 45 -10.22 -8.60 -4.03
N TRP A 46 -9.69 -7.49 -3.53
CA TRP A 46 -9.04 -6.48 -4.37
C TRP A 46 -7.68 -6.94 -4.86
N HIS A 47 -7.35 -6.54 -6.08
CA HIS A 47 -6.06 -6.76 -6.71
C HIS A 47 -5.71 -5.53 -7.55
N VAL A 48 -4.48 -5.02 -7.38
CA VAL A 48 -3.98 -3.86 -8.11
C VAL A 48 -2.74 -4.27 -8.90
N PRO A 49 -2.82 -4.40 -10.23
CA PRO A 49 -1.70 -4.89 -11.03
C PRO A 49 -0.44 -4.02 -10.94
N ILE A 50 -0.60 -2.70 -10.80
CA ILE A 50 0.51 -1.74 -10.80
C ILE A 50 0.34 -0.77 -9.64
N LEU A 51 1.32 -0.76 -8.74
CA LEU A 51 1.51 0.29 -7.74
C LEU A 51 2.79 1.05 -8.08
N GLN A 52 2.70 2.36 -8.29
CA GLN A 52 3.80 3.13 -8.86
C GLN A 52 4.03 4.47 -8.17
N GLU A 53 5.28 4.91 -8.06
CA GLU A 53 5.64 6.26 -7.63
C GLU A 53 5.26 7.31 -8.69
N MET A 54 4.78 8.46 -8.24
CA MET A 54 4.62 9.67 -9.03
C MET A 54 5.23 10.89 -8.33
N PHE A 55 5.59 11.90 -9.12
CA PHE A 55 6.06 13.19 -8.62
C PHE A 55 5.46 14.33 -9.47
N PRO A 56 4.16 14.64 -9.31
CA PRO A 56 3.51 15.67 -10.11
C PRO A 56 3.97 17.07 -9.69
N ARG A 57 3.73 18.06 -10.56
CA ARG A 57 4.00 19.48 -10.24
C ARG A 57 3.07 20.03 -9.15
N ALA A 58 1.82 19.58 -9.11
CA ALA A 58 0.87 19.95 -8.06
C ALA A 58 1.30 19.36 -6.72
N ALA A 59 1.59 20.23 -5.74
CA ALA A 59 2.09 19.83 -4.43
C ALA A 59 1.05 19.06 -3.61
N ASN A 60 -0.23 19.38 -3.78
CA ASN A 60 -1.36 18.75 -3.08
C ASN A 60 -1.81 17.41 -3.68
N LEU A 61 -1.26 17.00 -4.83
CA LEU A 61 -1.61 15.72 -5.44
C LEU A 61 -0.72 14.62 -4.87
N LEU A 62 -1.32 13.79 -4.01
CA LEU A 62 -0.63 12.72 -3.27
C LEU A 62 -0.85 11.33 -3.86
N GLY A 63 -1.98 11.07 -4.52
CA GLY A 63 -2.29 9.77 -5.09
C GLY A 63 -3.24 9.87 -6.29
N LEU A 64 -3.30 8.80 -7.09
CA LEU A 64 -4.25 8.63 -8.18
C LEU A 64 -4.60 7.15 -8.38
N ASN A 65 -5.89 6.84 -8.41
CA ASN A 65 -6.41 5.54 -8.86
C ASN A 65 -6.93 5.63 -10.30
N TYR A 66 -6.36 4.79 -11.18
CA TYR A 66 -6.84 4.62 -12.56
C TYR A 66 -7.74 3.39 -12.69
N ASN A 67 -8.88 3.59 -13.34
CA ASN A 67 -9.81 2.53 -13.74
C ASN A 67 -10.13 1.54 -12.61
N ARG A 68 -10.49 2.07 -11.43
CA ARG A 68 -10.93 1.29 -10.27
C ARG A 68 -9.93 0.19 -9.87
N GLY A 69 -8.65 0.56 -9.76
CA GLY A 69 -7.58 -0.32 -9.28
C GLY A 69 -6.72 -0.96 -10.36
N ALA A 70 -6.89 -0.62 -11.64
CA ALA A 70 -5.99 -1.09 -12.70
C ALA A 70 -4.54 -0.59 -12.49
N LYS A 71 -4.41 0.62 -11.93
CA LYS A 71 -3.12 1.21 -11.53
C LYS A 71 -3.34 2.22 -10.42
N ILE A 72 -2.52 2.19 -9.39
CA ILE A 72 -2.48 3.22 -8.35
C ILE A 72 -1.11 3.90 -8.39
N LEU A 73 -1.13 5.23 -8.37
CA LEU A 73 0.07 6.05 -8.24
C LEU A 73 0.12 6.71 -6.87
N LEU A 74 1.30 6.80 -6.26
CA LEU A 74 1.53 7.46 -4.98
C LEU A 74 2.71 8.41 -5.06
N ARG A 75 2.56 9.61 -4.49
CA ARG A 75 3.67 10.49 -4.16
C ARG A 75 4.39 9.90 -2.96
N LEU A 76 5.71 9.70 -3.10
CA LEU A 76 6.56 9.20 -2.01
C LEU A 76 7.46 10.29 -1.42
N ARG A 77 7.63 11.41 -2.13
CA ARG A 77 8.62 12.45 -1.82
C ARG A 77 7.94 13.79 -1.56
N HIS A 78 8.55 14.59 -0.69
CA HIS A 78 8.11 15.95 -0.41
C HIS A 78 8.09 16.78 -1.71
N PRO A 79 7.05 17.61 -1.96
CA PRO A 79 6.89 18.30 -3.24
C PRO A 79 8.00 19.30 -3.57
N HIS A 80 8.70 19.80 -2.54
CA HIS A 80 9.78 20.80 -2.69
C HIS A 80 11.18 20.22 -2.50
N ASP A 81 11.30 18.96 -2.08
CA ASP A 81 12.58 18.29 -1.92
C ASP A 81 12.45 16.81 -2.29
N LYS A 82 13.07 16.42 -3.40
CA LYS A 82 13.03 15.05 -3.89
C LYS A 82 13.83 14.07 -3.05
N ARG A 83 14.75 14.52 -2.21
CA ARG A 83 15.54 13.65 -1.32
C ARG A 83 14.79 13.35 -0.02
N GLN A 84 13.81 14.18 0.32
CA GLN A 84 12.97 13.99 1.50
C GLN A 84 11.78 13.10 1.16
N PHE A 85 11.68 11.94 1.79
CA PHE A 85 10.53 11.06 1.69
C PHE A 85 9.41 11.48 2.66
N LEU A 86 8.17 11.19 2.26
CA LEU A 86 7.02 11.28 3.14
C LEU A 86 7.06 10.16 4.18
N PRO A 87 6.52 10.39 5.40
CA PRO A 87 6.35 9.33 6.38
C PRO A 87 5.56 8.14 5.81
N LEU A 88 5.94 6.92 6.22
CA LEU A 88 5.28 5.69 5.75
C LEU A 88 3.76 5.70 6.04
N ASP A 89 3.35 6.18 7.20
CA ASP A 89 1.94 6.21 7.57
C ASP A 89 1.13 7.21 6.72
N ASP A 90 1.73 8.33 6.28
CA ASP A 90 1.09 9.27 5.34
C ASP A 90 0.91 8.62 3.96
N VAL A 91 1.91 7.86 3.50
CA VAL A 91 1.83 7.10 2.24
C VAL A 91 0.76 6.01 2.33
N VAL A 92 0.67 5.30 3.46
CA VAL A 92 -0.39 4.30 3.69
C VAL A 92 -1.77 4.97 3.73
N GLY A 93 -1.92 6.11 4.43
CA GLY A 93 -3.18 6.85 4.46
C GLY A 93 -3.65 7.26 3.06
N THR A 94 -2.71 7.68 2.20
CA THR A 94 -2.99 7.96 0.78
C THR A 94 -3.37 6.68 0.03
N LEU A 95 -2.67 5.56 0.25
CA LEU A 95 -3.01 4.29 -0.39
C LEU A 95 -4.41 3.78 0.00
N LEU A 96 -4.83 3.93 1.27
CA LEU A 96 -6.20 3.58 1.69
C LEU A 96 -7.25 4.44 0.99
N HIS A 97 -6.97 5.75 0.82
CA HIS A 97 -7.80 6.64 0.02
C HIS A 97 -7.92 6.14 -1.43
N GLU A 98 -6.81 5.83 -2.08
CA GLU A 98 -6.84 5.33 -3.46
C GLU A 98 -7.50 3.95 -3.58
N LEU A 99 -7.38 3.07 -2.59
CA LEU A 99 -8.10 1.80 -2.58
C LEU A 99 -9.62 2.00 -2.48
N THR A 100 -10.07 3.02 -1.75
CA THR A 100 -11.50 3.38 -1.67
C THR A 100 -12.07 3.72 -3.07
N HIS A 101 -11.24 4.32 -3.94
CA HIS A 101 -11.59 4.63 -5.33
C HIS A 101 -11.83 3.40 -6.23
N ILE A 102 -11.50 2.17 -5.78
CA ILE A 102 -11.93 0.95 -6.47
C ILE A 102 -13.48 0.88 -6.50
N VAL A 103 -14.13 1.24 -5.40
CA VAL A 103 -15.59 1.15 -5.23
C VAL A 103 -16.27 2.48 -5.49
N HIS A 104 -15.74 3.59 -4.95
CA HIS A 104 -16.41 4.90 -4.98
C HIS A 104 -15.56 5.96 -5.69
N GLY A 105 -16.04 6.49 -6.81
CA GLY A 105 -15.34 7.57 -7.52
C GLY A 105 -15.45 8.92 -6.81
N PRO A 106 -16.65 9.48 -6.63
CA PRO A 106 -16.81 10.77 -5.97
C PRO A 106 -16.52 10.72 -4.47
N HIS A 107 -15.92 11.79 -3.92
CA HIS A 107 -15.73 12.00 -2.48
C HIS A 107 -17.04 12.38 -1.78
N ALA A 108 -18.00 11.45 -1.78
CA ALA A 108 -19.29 11.58 -1.12
C ALA A 108 -19.35 10.74 0.17
N ALA A 109 -20.45 10.82 0.91
CA ALA A 109 -20.67 10.05 2.13
C ALA A 109 -20.27 8.54 2.06
N PRO A 110 -20.64 7.77 1.02
CA PRO A 110 -20.22 6.35 0.94
C PRO A 110 -18.70 6.18 0.75
N PHE A 111 -18.04 7.12 0.09
CA PHE A 111 -16.58 7.10 -0.01
C PHE A 111 -15.94 7.25 1.37
N TYR A 112 -16.36 8.26 2.14
CA TYR A 112 -15.79 8.49 3.47
C TYR A 112 -16.13 7.37 4.45
N ALA A 113 -17.33 6.78 4.36
CA ALA A 113 -17.70 5.64 5.18
C ALA A 113 -16.76 4.44 4.97
N LEU A 114 -16.45 4.10 3.71
CA LEU A 114 -15.51 3.03 3.38
C LEU A 114 -14.07 3.41 3.77
N LEU A 115 -13.64 4.65 3.54
CA LEU A 115 -12.30 5.09 3.94
C LEU A 115 -12.10 4.98 5.46
N ASP A 116 -13.10 5.38 6.25
CA ASP A 116 -13.04 5.28 7.71
C ASP A 116 -13.07 3.83 8.20
N GLU A 117 -13.81 2.95 7.51
CA GLU A 117 -13.77 1.50 7.74
C GLU A 117 -12.36 0.93 7.51
N LEU A 118 -11.75 1.26 6.36
CA LEU A 118 -10.38 0.82 6.04
C LEU A 118 -9.36 1.33 7.05
N ARG A 119 -9.49 2.58 7.51
CA ARG A 119 -8.60 3.17 8.54
C ARG A 119 -8.73 2.43 9.87
N ARG A 120 -9.95 2.20 10.35
CA ARG A 120 -10.18 1.45 11.59
C ARG A 120 -9.61 0.02 11.52
N GLU A 121 -9.79 -0.66 10.39
CA GLU A 121 -9.20 -1.98 10.18
C GLU A 121 -7.67 -1.94 10.16
N TYR A 122 -7.08 -0.94 9.50
CA TYR A 122 -5.64 -0.75 9.47
C TYR A 122 -5.07 -0.49 10.88
N ASP A 123 -5.68 0.41 11.65
CA ASP A 123 -5.25 0.71 13.02
C ASP A 123 -5.35 -0.53 13.91
N ALA A 124 -6.41 -1.32 13.76
CA ALA A 124 -6.56 -2.59 14.48
C ALA A 124 -5.47 -3.61 14.12
N LEU A 125 -4.87 -3.56 12.93
CA LEU A 125 -3.73 -4.42 12.57
C LEU A 125 -2.42 -3.94 13.20
N LEU A 126 -2.25 -2.64 13.47
CA LEU A 126 -1.05 -2.10 14.11
C LEU A 126 -0.96 -2.44 15.59
N VAL A 127 -2.10 -2.60 16.26
CA VAL A 127 -2.17 -2.94 17.69
C VAL A 127 -1.99 -4.45 17.93
N LYS A 128 -2.19 -5.30 16.91
CA LYS A 128 -2.08 -6.75 17.06
C LYS A 128 -0.62 -7.19 17.25
N PRO A 129 -0.32 -8.09 18.22
CA PRO A 129 1.00 -8.66 18.37
C PRO A 129 1.47 -9.35 17.08
N ARG A 130 2.73 -9.16 16.72
CA ARG A 130 3.32 -9.65 15.46
C ARG A 130 3.24 -11.18 15.30
N TRP A 131 3.09 -11.93 16.38
CA TRP A 131 2.94 -13.40 16.37
C TRP A 131 1.52 -13.88 16.04
N GLU A 132 0.51 -13.02 16.12
CA GLU A 132 -0.86 -13.31 15.65
C GLU A 132 -1.06 -12.88 14.18
N ALA A 133 -0.23 -11.97 13.69
CA ALA A 133 -0.33 -11.40 12.34
C ALA A 133 0.30 -12.28 11.25
N ASP A 134 1.37 -13.03 11.59
CA ASP A 134 2.08 -13.92 10.68
C ASP A 134 1.87 -15.38 11.11
N GLY A 135 0.95 -16.08 10.45
CA GLY A 135 0.94 -17.53 10.44
C GLY A 135 2.25 -18.04 9.81
N PHE A 136 3.26 -18.26 10.66
CA PHE A 136 4.44 -19.10 10.48
C PHE A 136 5.15 -19.05 9.11
N VAL A 137 6.15 -18.18 8.98
CA VAL A 137 7.27 -18.42 8.04
C VAL A 137 8.60 -18.18 8.76
N GLY A 138 9.15 -19.26 9.29
CA GLY A 138 10.49 -19.31 9.88
C GLY A 138 10.75 -20.71 10.40
N ALA A 139 11.44 -21.54 9.60
CA ALA A 139 11.85 -22.87 9.99
C ALA A 139 12.60 -22.83 11.33
N GLY A 140 12.08 -23.51 12.34
CA GLY A 140 12.72 -23.62 13.64
C GLY A 140 14.03 -24.41 13.51
N GLN A 141 15.14 -23.77 13.85
CA GLN A 141 16.34 -24.47 14.28
C GLN A 141 16.28 -24.59 15.81
N ARG A 142 16.04 -25.82 16.30
CA ARG A 142 16.35 -26.20 17.68
C ARG A 142 17.87 -26.19 17.82
N LEU A 143 18.39 -25.38 18.73
CA LEU A 143 19.68 -25.63 19.34
C LEU A 143 19.42 -26.29 20.70
N GLY A 144 20.23 -27.31 20.98
CA GLY A 144 20.07 -28.25 22.09
C GLY A 144 20.34 -27.67 23.47
#